data_AF-A0A412AXM6-F1
#
_entry.id   AF-A0A412AXM6-F1
#
_cell.length_a   1.000
_cell.length_b   1.000
_cell.length_c   1.000
_cell.angle_alpha   90.00
_cell.angle_beta   90.00
_cell.angle_gamma   90.00
#
_symmetry.space_group_name_H-M   'P 1'
#
loop_
_entity.id
_entity.type
_entity.pdbx_description
1 polymer ?
#
loop_
_entity_poly.entity_id
_entity_poly.type
_entity_poly.pdbx_seq_one_letter_code
_entity_poly.pdbx_strand_id
1 'polypeptide(L)' 'MSNVSNADYIASIEQSASAIGAKLDSSVVKSVFERYGAHDIEDLNPSDLPEVFNEIYAIEADLAKANRPE' A
#
# COMPACT_ATOMS: atom_id res chain seq x y z
N MET A 1 23.82 -1.64 -3.27
CA MET A 1 22.43 -1.24 -3.59
C MET A 1 21.61 -2.50 -3.49
N SER A 2 20.82 -2.65 -2.42
CA SER A 2 19.88 -3.76 -2.34
C SER A 2 18.92 -3.56 -3.50
N ASN A 3 18.96 -4.44 -4.51
CA ASN A 3 17.87 -4.54 -5.47
C ASN A 3 16.67 -5.01 -4.66
N VAL A 4 15.90 -4.05 -4.13
CA VAL A 4 14.60 -4.33 -3.53
C VAL A 4 13.85 -5.11 -4.59
N SER A 5 13.62 -6.38 -4.30
CA SER A 5 12.98 -7.29 -5.24
C SER A 5 11.49 -6.98 -5.24
N ASN A 6 10.80 -7.33 -6.33
CA ASN A 6 9.34 -7.16 -6.39
C ASN A 6 8.64 -7.81 -5.18
N ALA A 7 9.19 -8.92 -4.68
CA ALA A 7 8.72 -9.59 -3.47
C ALA A 7 8.84 -8.71 -2.20
N ASP A 8 9.92 -7.92 -2.07
CA ASP A 8 10.10 -6.99 -0.94
C ASP A 8 9.07 -5.86 -1.00
N TYR A 9 8.78 -5.35 -2.19
CA TYR A 9 7.71 -4.36 -2.41
C TYR A 9 6.35 -4.94 -2.06
N ILE A 10 6.04 -6.14 -2.55
CA ILE A 10 4.78 -6.83 -2.25
C ILE A 10 4.61 -7.01 -0.74
N ALA A 11 5.61 -7.56 -0.05
CA ALA A 11 5.54 -7.74 1.40
C ALA A 11 5.35 -6.41 2.16
N SER A 12 6.01 -5.34 1.71
CA SER A 12 5.90 -4.02 2.33
C SER A 12 4.52 -3.39 2.10
N ILE A 13 3.98 -3.48 0.88
CA ILE A 13 2.64 -3.02 0.54
C ILE A 13 1.60 -3.81 1.33
N GLU A 14 1.71 -5.14 1.42
CA GLU A 14 0.78 -6.01 2.14
C GLU A 14 0.73 -5.66 3.64
N GLN A 15 1.90 -5.39 4.23
CA GLN A 15 1.99 -4.98 5.63
C GLN A 15 1.31 -3.62 5.86
N SER A 16 1.58 -2.62 5.02
CA SER A 16 0.94 -1.31 5.11
C SER A 16 -0.56 -1.38 4.80
N ALA A 17 -0.96 -2.19 3.83
CA ALA A 17 -2.36 -2.46 3.50
C ALA A 17 -3.10 -3.07 4.70
N SER A 18 -2.49 -4.02 5.40
CA SER A 18 -3.04 -4.59 6.63
C SER A 18 -3.13 -3.55 7.75
N ALA A 19 -2.13 -2.68 7.90
CA ALA A 19 -2.14 -1.61 8.89
C ALA A 19 -3.24 -0.56 8.61
N ILE A 20 -3.47 -0.24 7.34
CA ILE A 20 -4.59 0.59 6.90
C ILE A 20 -5.90 -0.15 7.16
N GLY A 21 -6.05 -1.40 6.72
CA GLY A 21 -7.25 -2.24 6.92
C GLY A 21 -7.63 -2.45 8.39
N ALA A 22 -6.66 -2.37 9.31
CA ALA A 22 -6.90 -2.43 10.74
C ALA A 22 -7.46 -1.11 11.31
N LYS A 23 -7.24 0.03 10.65
CA LYS A 23 -7.64 1.38 11.09
C LYS A 23 -8.79 1.97 10.27
N LEU A 24 -8.86 1.59 8.99
CA LEU A 24 -9.82 1.97 7.96
C LEU A 24 -10.33 0.69 7.29
N ASP A 25 -11.44 0.80 6.57
CA ASP A 25 -11.88 -0.26 5.67
C ASP A 25 -10.82 -0.56 4.58
N SER A 26 -10.56 -1.84 4.32
CA SER A 26 -9.71 -2.31 3.21
C SER A 26 -10.18 -1.84 1.83
N SER A 27 -11.37 -1.23 1.74
CA SER A 27 -11.87 -0.55 0.54
C SER A 27 -10.88 0.48 0.00
N VAL A 28 -10.15 1.18 0.87
CA VAL A 28 -9.17 2.20 0.44
C VAL A 28 -8.00 1.55 -0.29
N VAL A 29 -7.43 0.47 0.28
CA VAL A 29 -6.35 -0.29 -0.35
C VAL A 29 -6.82 -0.88 -1.68
N LYS A 30 -8.03 -1.45 -1.72
CA LYS A 30 -8.60 -2.02 -2.93
C LYS A 30 -8.78 -0.97 -4.03
N SER A 31 -9.24 0.23 -3.66
CA SER A 31 -9.39 1.35 -4.59
C SER A 31 -8.04 1.80 -5.18
N VAL A 32 -6.95 1.69 -4.41
CA VAL A 32 -5.60 1.97 -4.93
C VAL A 32 -5.24 0.92 -5.98
N PHE A 33 -5.35 -0.38 -5.67
CA PHE A 33 -5.02 -1.44 -6.63
C PHE A 33 -5.83 -1.35 -7.92
N GLU A 34 -7.12 -1.04 -7.83
CA GLU A 34 -8.00 -0.87 -8.99
C GLU A 34 -7.55 0.28 -9.91
N ARG A 35 -6.93 1.36 -9.38
CA ARG A 35 -6.38 2.46 -10.20
C ARG A 35 -5.20 2.01 -11.08
N TYR A 36 -4.43 1.04 -10.59
CA TYR A 36 -3.34 0.43 -11.33
C TYR A 36 -3.82 -0.79 -12.16
N GLY A 37 -5.13 -1.04 -12.19
CA GLY A 37 -5.74 -2.14 -12.96
C GLY A 37 -5.59 -3.52 -12.32
N ALA A 38 -5.25 -3.60 -11.04
CA ALA A 38 -5.08 -4.85 -10.30
C ALA A 38 -6.26 -5.09 -9.35
N HIS A 39 -6.66 -6.35 -9.18
CA HIS A 39 -7.69 -6.72 -8.21
C HIS A 39 -7.09 -6.95 -6.81
N ASP A 40 -5.86 -7.45 -6.79
CA ASP A 40 -5.08 -7.75 -5.61
C ASP A 40 -3.60 -7.45 -5.84
N ILE A 41 -2.81 -7.49 -4.77
CA ILE A 41 -1.38 -7.18 -4.80
C ILE A 41 -0.57 -8.09 -5.76
N GLU A 42 -1.01 -9.33 -5.95
CA GLU A 42 -0.37 -10.29 -6.84
C GLU A 42 -0.61 -9.97 -8.32
N ASP A 43 -1.70 -9.26 -8.64
CA ASP A 43 -2.03 -8.81 -9.99
C ASP A 43 -1.30 -7.50 -10.36
N LEU A 44 -0.61 -6.86 -9.40
CA LEU A 44 0.12 -5.63 -9.67
C LEU A 44 1.30 -5.91 -10.59
N ASN A 45 1.39 -5.08 -11.63
CA ASN A 45 2.54 -5.09 -12.50
C ASN A 45 3.78 -4.63 -11.71
N PRO A 46 4.90 -5.37 -11.77
CA PRO A 46 6.09 -5.05 -11.01
C PRO A 46 6.70 -3.67 -11.32
N SER A 47 6.38 -3.08 -12.48
CA SER A 47 6.79 -1.71 -12.79
C SER A 47 6.05 -0.65 -11.97
N ASP A 48 4.83 -0.97 -11.50
CA ASP A 48 3.95 -0.07 -10.77
C ASP A 48 4.04 -0.25 -9.23
N LEU A 49 4.65 -1.36 -8.77
CA LEU A 49 4.88 -1.64 -7.35
C LEU A 49 5.51 -0.48 -6.56
N PRO A 50 6.52 0.24 -7.07
CA PRO A 50 7.10 1.37 -6.34
C PRO A 50 6.11 2.53 -6.14
N GLU A 51 5.25 2.81 -7.12
CA GLU A 51 4.23 3.86 -7.02
C GLU A 51 3.12 3.45 -6.05
N VAL A 52 2.62 2.22 -6.17
CA VAL A 52 1.61 1.65 -5.28
C VAL A 52 2.09 1.67 -3.82
N PHE A 53 3.35 1.28 -3.60
CA PHE A 53 3.96 1.35 -2.28
C PHE A 53 3.97 2.76 -1.71
N ASN A 54 4.40 3.76 -2.49
CA ASN A 54 4.42 5.14 -2.03
C ASN A 54 3.01 5.67 -1.70
N GLU A 55 2.00 5.33 -2.52
CA GLU A 55 0.63 5.78 -2.32
C GLU A 55 0.00 5.13 -1.06
N ILE A 56 0.15 3.80 -0.91
CA ILE A 56 -0.29 3.07 0.29
C ILE A 56 0.40 3.63 1.54
N TYR A 57 1.72 3.85 1.48
CA TYR A 57 2.48 4.36 2.63
C TYR A 57 2.08 5.80 2.99
N ALA A 58 1.80 6.65 2.00
CA ALA A 58 1.30 8.01 2.23
C ALA A 58 -0.07 7.99 2.94
N ILE A 59 -0.99 7.12 2.49
CA ILE A 59 -2.30 6.93 3.13
C ILE A 59 -2.12 6.45 4.59
N GLU A 60 -1.27 5.45 4.82
CA GLU A 60 -0.98 4.95 6.17
C GLU A 60 -0.42 6.07 7.08
N ALA A 61 0.51 6.86 6.55
CA ALA A 61 1.12 7.96 7.29
C ALA A 61 0.12 9.07 7.63
N ASP A 62 -0.76 9.43 6.69
CA ASP A 62 -1.82 10.40 6.93
C ASP A 62 -2.82 9.90 7.97
N LEU A 63 -3.15 8.60 7.98
CA LEU A 63 -3.96 7.99 9.04
C LEU A 63 -3.27 7.99 10.40
N ALA A 64 -1.96 7.77 10.42
CA ALA A 64 -1.18 7.84 11.65
C ALA A 64 -1.14 9.27 12.21
N LYS A 65 -1.12 10.30 11.35
CA LYS A 65 -1.20 11.70 11.76
C LYS A 65 -2.59 12.08 12.25
N ALA A 66 -3.66 11.66 11.55
CA ALA A 66 -5.04 12.00 11.91
C ALA A 66 -5.46 11.50 13.30
N ASN A 67 -4.82 10.44 13.82
CA ASN A 67 -5.09 9.89 15.14
C ASN A 67 -4.19 10.43 16.27
N ARG A 68 -3.33 11.42 15.99
CA ARG A 68 -2.56 12.10 17.05
C ARG A 68 -3.33 13.34 17.52
N PRO A 69 -3.85 13.37 18.76
CA PRO A 69 -4.31 14.62 19.35
C PRO A 69 -3.10 15.54 19.59
N GLU A 70 -3.25 16.79 19.20
CA GLU A 70 -2.28 17.88 19.42
C GLU A 70 -2.16 18.24 20.91
#